data_AF-A0A553FXP2-F1
#
_entry.id   AF-A0A553FXP2-F1
#
_cell.length_a   1.000
_cell.length_b   1.000
_cell.length_c   1.000
_cell.angle_alpha   90.00
_cell.angle_beta   90.00
_cell.angle_gamma   90.00
#
_symmetry.space_group_name_H-M   'P 1'
#
loop_
_entity.id
_entity.type
_entity.pdbx_description
1 polymer ?
#
loop_
_entity_poly.entity_id
_entity_poly.type
_entity_poly.pdbx_seq_one_letter_code
_entity_poly.pdbx_strand_id
1 'polypeptide(L)'
;PKGIRELRDLTRYKRKVIEQVSSEKNRIHKLLEDANIKLSSVVSNLNGATATKIIDAMIAGEEDVKELVKLRHGKMQSSVEELAASLKGKLTKHHRFMLQTVKASIESKQEIIAKIDEQIDKQLTNCELELDAELLTTIPGVGKEGAAYILAEIGNNMDQFPNEQHLASWAGMSPGSNESAGKKKAPE
;
A
#
# COMPACT_ATOMS: atom_id res chain seq x y z
N PRO A 1 -22.20 15.38 7.61
CA PRO A 1 -22.55 16.23 6.43
C PRO A 1 -22.43 15.45 5.12
N LYS A 2 -23.04 15.89 4.00
CA LYS A 2 -22.94 15.21 2.70
C LYS A 2 -21.47 15.14 2.23
N GLY A 3 -20.75 16.26 2.24
CA GLY A 3 -19.37 16.33 1.76
C GLY A 3 -18.41 15.37 2.49
N ILE A 4 -18.49 15.31 3.83
CA ILE A 4 -17.70 14.37 4.65
C ILE A 4 -18.02 12.90 4.34
N ARG A 5 -19.29 12.56 4.09
CA ARG A 5 -19.67 11.18 3.75
C ARG A 5 -19.10 10.76 2.40
N GLU A 6 -19.17 11.63 1.41
CA GLU A 6 -18.58 11.38 0.09
C GLU A 6 -17.05 11.27 0.16
N LEU A 7 -16.39 12.13 0.95
CA LEU A 7 -14.96 12.03 1.21
C LEU A 7 -14.59 10.69 1.88
N ARG A 8 -15.41 10.22 2.82
CA ARG A 8 -15.25 8.91 3.48
C ARG A 8 -15.40 7.74 2.52
N ASP A 9 -16.37 7.80 1.61
CA ASP A 9 -16.56 6.76 0.61
C ASP A 9 -15.33 6.68 -0.33
N LEU A 10 -14.78 7.83 -0.75
CA LEU A 10 -13.56 7.91 -1.56
C LEU A 10 -12.35 7.32 -0.84
N THR A 11 -12.07 7.75 0.39
CA THR A 11 -10.87 7.31 1.14
C THR A 11 -10.94 5.82 1.49
N ARG A 12 -12.12 5.31 1.87
CA ARG A 12 -12.31 3.87 2.13
C ARG A 12 -12.17 3.04 0.86
N TYR A 13 -12.68 3.51 -0.27
CA TYR A 13 -12.51 2.79 -1.52
C TYR A 13 -11.06 2.81 -2.00
N LYS A 14 -10.36 3.95 -1.91
CA LYS A 14 -8.91 4.04 -2.17
C LYS A 14 -8.14 3.00 -1.36
N ARG A 15 -8.37 2.93 -0.04
CA ARG A 15 -7.77 1.92 0.83
C ARG A 15 -8.03 0.51 0.33
N LYS A 16 -9.26 0.20 -0.10
CA LYS A 16 -9.60 -1.11 -0.64
C LYS A 16 -8.82 -1.45 -1.91
N VAL A 17 -8.66 -0.49 -2.83
CA VAL A 17 -7.90 -0.70 -4.07
C VAL A 17 -6.41 -0.89 -3.77
N ILE A 18 -5.85 -0.16 -2.79
CA ILE A 18 -4.46 -0.35 -2.33
C ILE A 18 -4.24 -1.77 -1.77
N GLU A 19 -5.18 -2.28 -0.98
CA GLU A 19 -5.15 -3.67 -0.48
C GLU A 19 -5.17 -4.68 -1.65
N GLN A 20 -5.98 -4.42 -2.68
CA GLN A 20 -6.02 -5.26 -3.87
C GLN A 20 -4.68 -5.23 -4.63
N VAL A 21 -4.06 -4.06 -4.80
CA VAL A 21 -2.70 -3.96 -5.39
C VAL A 21 -1.71 -4.80 -4.61
N SER A 22 -1.78 -4.77 -3.27
CA SER A 22 -0.91 -5.59 -2.42
C SER A 22 -1.15 -7.09 -2.63
N SER A 23 -2.41 -7.50 -2.79
CA SER A 23 -2.76 -8.89 -3.12
C SER A 23 -2.19 -9.33 -4.49
N GLU A 24 -2.25 -8.48 -5.51
CA GLU A 24 -1.67 -8.76 -6.83
C GLU A 24 -0.15 -8.89 -6.78
N LYS A 25 0.53 -8.04 -6.01
CA LYS A 25 1.98 -8.15 -5.79
C LYS A 25 2.36 -9.49 -5.15
N ASN A 26 1.56 -9.96 -4.19
CA ASN A 26 1.72 -11.29 -3.61
C ASN A 26 1.44 -12.41 -4.64
N ARG A 27 0.56 -12.17 -5.63
CA ARG A 27 0.33 -13.11 -6.73
C ARG A 27 1.56 -13.25 -7.63
N ILE A 28 2.26 -12.16 -7.94
CA ILE A 28 3.54 -12.20 -8.65
C ILE A 28 4.54 -13.09 -7.90
N HIS A 29 4.66 -12.88 -6.58
CA HIS A 29 5.55 -13.68 -5.75
C HIS A 29 5.23 -15.18 -5.86
N LYS A 30 3.96 -15.56 -5.68
CA LYS A 30 3.51 -16.96 -5.81
C LYS A 30 3.81 -17.57 -7.19
N LEU A 31 3.62 -16.80 -8.26
CA LEU A 31 3.89 -17.28 -9.63
C LEU A 31 5.38 -17.53 -9.88
N LEU A 32 6.26 -16.69 -9.32
CA LEU A 32 7.70 -16.92 -9.39
C LEU A 32 8.10 -18.15 -8.58
N GLU A 33 7.56 -18.30 -7.38
CA GLU A 33 7.84 -19.46 -6.52
C GLU A 33 7.40 -20.78 -7.15
N ASP A 34 6.23 -20.81 -7.81
CA ASP A 34 5.69 -21.96 -8.58
C ASP A 34 6.58 -22.30 -9.79
N ALA A 35 7.18 -21.29 -10.42
CA ALA A 35 8.17 -21.45 -11.47
C ALA A 35 9.57 -21.84 -10.97
N ASN A 36 9.74 -22.10 -9.66
CA ASN A 36 11.02 -22.32 -8.97
C ASN A 36 12.00 -21.15 -9.07
N ILE A 37 11.52 -19.93 -9.26
CA ILE A 37 12.32 -18.70 -9.28
C ILE A 37 12.25 -18.05 -7.90
N LYS A 38 13.38 -18.03 -7.17
CA LYS A 38 13.49 -17.54 -5.79
C LYS A 38 13.99 -16.10 -5.72
N LEU A 39 13.59 -15.25 -6.67
CA LEU A 39 14.09 -13.87 -6.76
C LEU A 39 13.88 -13.07 -5.45
N SER A 40 12.80 -13.37 -4.72
CA SER A 40 12.47 -12.74 -3.43
C SER A 40 13.49 -12.94 -2.32
N SER A 41 14.34 -13.96 -2.40
CA SER A 41 15.38 -14.21 -1.38
C SER A 41 16.62 -13.35 -1.56
N VAL A 42 16.81 -12.76 -2.75
CA VAL A 42 18.02 -11.98 -3.08
C VAL A 42 17.73 -10.50 -3.30
N VAL A 43 16.48 -10.13 -3.58
CA VAL A 43 16.07 -8.71 -3.70
C VAL A 43 15.43 -8.24 -2.39
N SER A 44 15.74 -7.01 -1.98
CA SER A 44 15.11 -6.41 -0.79
C SER A 44 13.61 -6.11 -0.99
N ASN A 45 13.18 -5.89 -2.23
CA ASN A 45 11.80 -5.63 -2.59
C ASN A 45 11.50 -6.18 -3.99
N LEU A 46 10.58 -7.14 -4.08
CA LEU A 46 10.17 -7.76 -5.34
C LEU A 46 9.44 -6.78 -6.28
N ASN A 47 8.91 -5.68 -5.74
CA ASN A 47 8.27 -4.60 -6.48
C ASN A 47 9.24 -3.44 -6.78
N GLY A 48 10.52 -3.59 -6.44
CA GLY A 48 11.55 -2.60 -6.69
C GLY A 48 12.08 -2.66 -8.13
N ALA A 49 12.72 -1.58 -8.57
CA ALA A 49 13.15 -1.38 -9.96
C ALA A 49 13.96 -2.55 -10.54
N THR A 50 14.93 -3.11 -9.79
CA THR A 50 15.74 -4.24 -10.23
C THR A 50 14.90 -5.50 -10.46
N ALA A 51 14.07 -5.87 -9.49
CA ALA A 51 13.22 -7.05 -9.58
C ALA A 51 12.20 -6.90 -10.72
N THR A 52 11.59 -5.73 -10.86
CA THR A 52 10.67 -5.42 -11.96
C THR A 52 11.34 -5.57 -13.33
N LYS A 53 12.54 -5.02 -13.53
CA LYS A 53 13.29 -5.17 -14.79
C LYS A 53 13.57 -6.62 -15.14
N ILE A 54 14.00 -7.41 -14.15
CA ILE A 54 14.27 -8.84 -14.35
C ILE A 54 12.98 -9.58 -14.71
N ILE A 55 11.91 -9.37 -13.94
CA ILE A 55 10.59 -9.98 -14.21
C ILE A 55 10.09 -9.60 -15.61
N ASP A 56 10.28 -8.35 -16.05
CA ASP A 56 9.87 -7.89 -17.37
C ASP A 56 10.66 -8.52 -18.50
N ALA A 57 11.98 -8.65 -18.36
CA ALA A 57 12.80 -9.38 -19.32
C ALA A 57 12.35 -10.86 -19.41
N MET A 58 12.12 -11.50 -18.27
CA MET A 58 11.62 -12.87 -18.21
C MET A 58 10.22 -13.02 -18.81
N ILE A 59 9.34 -12.03 -18.66
CA ILE A 59 8.04 -12.01 -19.34
C ILE A 59 8.24 -11.89 -20.85
N ALA A 60 9.10 -10.97 -21.29
CA ALA A 60 9.30 -10.63 -22.70
C ALA A 60 9.92 -11.75 -23.54
N GLY A 61 10.67 -12.66 -22.93
CA GLY A 61 11.31 -13.73 -23.69
C GLY A 61 12.52 -14.31 -23.01
N GLU A 62 13.21 -13.51 -22.20
CA GLU A 62 14.56 -13.80 -21.77
C GLU A 62 14.62 -15.00 -20.82
N GLU A 63 15.45 -15.97 -21.19
CA GLU A 63 15.69 -17.21 -20.43
C GLU A 63 17.17 -17.36 -20.07
N ASP A 64 18.07 -16.60 -20.70
CA ASP A 64 19.48 -16.61 -20.35
C ASP A 64 19.71 -15.87 -19.04
N VAL A 65 20.01 -16.65 -18.00
CA VAL A 65 20.38 -16.15 -16.68
C VAL A 65 21.56 -15.16 -16.75
N LYS A 66 22.50 -15.33 -17.69
CA LYS A 66 23.62 -14.40 -17.84
C LYS A 66 23.17 -13.02 -18.27
N GLU A 67 22.15 -12.91 -19.13
CA GLU A 67 21.57 -11.63 -19.54
C GLU A 67 20.74 -11.02 -18.42
N LEU A 68 19.92 -11.82 -17.73
CA LEU A 68 19.10 -11.36 -16.60
C LEU A 68 19.93 -10.78 -15.45
N VAL A 69 21.06 -11.41 -15.15
CA VAL A 69 21.95 -10.97 -14.06
C VAL A 69 22.62 -9.62 -14.37
N LYS A 70 22.76 -9.23 -15.64
CA LYS A 70 23.27 -7.89 -16.01
C LYS A 70 22.31 -6.77 -15.61
N LEU A 71 21.02 -7.07 -15.41
CA LEU A 71 20.02 -6.11 -14.92
C LEU A 71 20.18 -5.78 -13.43
N ARG A 72 21.09 -6.48 -12.73
CA ARG A 72 21.45 -6.23 -11.33
C ARG A 72 21.91 -4.79 -11.13
N HIS A 73 21.40 -4.17 -10.07
CA HIS A 73 21.87 -2.85 -9.64
C HIS A 73 23.16 -2.97 -8.80
N GLY A 74 24.12 -2.04 -8.96
CA GLY A 74 25.41 -2.10 -8.28
C GLY A 74 25.36 -2.11 -6.75
N LYS A 75 24.35 -1.46 -6.15
CA LYS A 75 24.11 -1.43 -4.69
C LYS A 75 23.32 -2.64 -4.15
N MET A 76 23.03 -3.64 -4.98
CA MET A 76 22.37 -4.86 -4.52
C MET A 76 23.31 -5.61 -3.57
N GLN A 77 22.79 -6.07 -2.43
CA GLN A 77 23.59 -6.75 -1.41
C GLN A 77 24.01 -8.14 -1.88
N SER A 78 23.08 -8.86 -2.51
CA SER A 78 23.37 -10.20 -3.04
C SER A 78 24.36 -10.17 -4.19
N SER A 79 25.18 -11.22 -4.26
CA SER A 79 26.19 -11.38 -5.30
C SER A 79 25.56 -11.70 -6.67
N VAL A 80 26.38 -11.64 -7.71
CA VAL A 80 26.01 -12.02 -9.09
C VAL A 80 25.64 -13.50 -9.14
N GLU A 81 26.38 -14.34 -8.41
CA GLU A 81 26.19 -15.79 -8.31
C GLU A 81 24.91 -16.15 -7.55
N GLU A 82 24.63 -15.46 -6.44
CA GLU A 82 23.39 -15.64 -5.67
C GLU A 82 22.16 -15.28 -6.52
N LEU A 83 22.22 -14.15 -7.23
CA LEU A 83 21.16 -13.75 -8.15
C LEU A 83 20.99 -14.80 -9.25
N ALA A 84 22.07 -15.24 -9.89
CA ALA A 84 22.02 -16.27 -10.92
C ALA A 84 21.39 -17.57 -10.40
N ALA A 85 21.74 -17.99 -9.18
CA ALA A 85 21.17 -19.17 -8.54
C ALA A 85 19.66 -19.00 -8.27
N SER A 86 19.21 -17.83 -7.83
CA SER A 86 17.79 -17.54 -7.58
C SER A 86 16.92 -17.58 -8.84
N LEU A 87 17.53 -17.35 -10.01
CA LEU A 87 16.84 -17.34 -11.31
C LEU A 87 16.79 -18.71 -11.98
N LYS A 88 17.37 -19.75 -11.38
CA LYS A 88 17.31 -21.13 -11.88
C LYS A 88 15.93 -21.73 -11.68
N GLY A 89 15.03 -21.44 -12.61
CA GLY A 89 13.67 -21.97 -12.66
C GLY A 89 13.16 -22.06 -14.09
N LYS A 90 11.89 -22.44 -14.27
CA LYS A 90 11.26 -22.57 -15.59
C LYS A 90 9.99 -21.74 -15.66
N LEU A 91 10.09 -20.59 -16.33
CA LEU A 91 8.94 -19.74 -16.60
C LEU A 91 8.19 -20.20 -17.85
N THR A 92 7.18 -21.03 -17.65
CA THR A 92 6.33 -21.54 -18.73
C THR A 92 5.55 -20.42 -19.43
N LYS A 93 5.01 -20.71 -20.62
CA LYS A 93 4.06 -19.81 -21.31
C LYS A 93 2.87 -19.42 -20.42
N HIS A 94 2.39 -20.36 -19.61
CA HIS A 94 1.31 -20.10 -18.66
C HIS A 94 1.74 -19.10 -17.57
N HIS A 95 2.92 -19.28 -16.96
CA HIS A 95 3.44 -18.34 -15.96
C HIS A 95 3.62 -16.93 -16.54
N ARG A 96 4.16 -16.83 -17.77
CA ARG A 96 4.31 -15.54 -18.47
C ARG A 96 2.96 -14.84 -18.68
N PHE A 97 1.97 -15.58 -19.18
CA PHE A 97 0.60 -15.05 -19.35
C PHE A 97 0.00 -14.55 -18.03
N MET A 98 0.12 -15.35 -16.97
CA MET A 98 -0.40 -14.97 -15.65
C MET A 98 0.32 -13.75 -15.08
N LEU A 99 1.65 -13.66 -15.20
CA LEU A 99 2.41 -12.50 -14.76
C LEU A 99 2.03 -11.24 -15.53
N GLN A 100 1.89 -11.31 -16.86
CA GLN A 100 1.40 -10.20 -17.69
C GLN A 100 0.02 -9.73 -17.24
N THR A 101 -0.90 -10.66 -17.02
CA THR A 101 -2.27 -10.36 -16.57
C THR A 101 -2.28 -9.67 -15.21
N VAL A 102 -1.51 -10.17 -14.25
CA VAL A 102 -1.39 -9.58 -12.91
C VAL A 102 -0.76 -8.19 -12.97
N LYS A 103 0.29 -8.00 -13.79
CA LYS A 103 0.92 -6.68 -14.00
C LYS A 103 -0.04 -5.66 -14.57
N ALA A 104 -0.77 -6.00 -15.65
CA ALA A 104 -1.79 -5.13 -16.21
C ALA A 104 -2.89 -4.79 -15.18
N SER A 105 -3.24 -5.75 -14.32
CA SER A 105 -4.21 -5.51 -13.25
C SER A 105 -3.68 -4.58 -12.16
N ILE A 106 -2.37 -4.59 -11.87
CA ILE A 106 -1.75 -3.62 -10.96
C ILE A 106 -1.78 -2.22 -11.58
N GLU A 107 -1.39 -2.09 -12.85
CA GLU A 107 -1.37 -0.81 -13.57
C GLU A 107 -2.76 -0.17 -13.60
N SER A 108 -3.79 -0.94 -13.98
CA SER A 108 -5.18 -0.46 -13.98
C SER A 108 -5.65 -0.02 -12.59
N LYS A 109 -5.29 -0.73 -11.52
CA LYS A 109 -5.63 -0.33 -10.15
C LYS A 109 -4.87 0.92 -9.70
N GLN A 110 -3.63 1.11 -10.15
CA GLN A 110 -2.87 2.34 -9.90
C GLN A 110 -3.52 3.55 -10.58
N GLU A 111 -4.04 3.39 -11.80
CA GLU A 111 -4.83 4.45 -12.45
C GLU A 111 -6.11 4.78 -11.68
N ILE A 112 -6.80 3.76 -11.14
CA ILE A 112 -7.98 3.98 -10.29
C ILE A 112 -7.60 4.76 -9.03
N ILE A 113 -6.50 4.41 -8.37
CA ILE A 113 -6.01 5.13 -7.20
C ILE A 113 -5.74 6.60 -7.55
N ALA A 114 -5.04 6.88 -8.65
CA ALA A 114 -4.75 8.24 -9.09
C ALA A 114 -6.02 9.06 -9.37
N LYS A 115 -7.05 8.44 -9.98
CA LYS A 115 -8.35 9.08 -10.18
C LYS A 115 -9.07 9.40 -8.88
N ILE A 116 -8.99 8.49 -7.90
CA ILE A 116 -9.59 8.72 -6.58
C ILE A 116 -8.83 9.81 -5.83
N ASP A 117 -7.50 9.85 -5.93
CA ASP A 117 -6.68 10.91 -5.34
C ASP A 117 -7.07 12.30 -5.85
N GLU A 118 -7.20 12.45 -7.18
CA GLU A 118 -7.67 13.71 -7.77
C GLU A 118 -9.08 14.10 -7.27
N GLN A 119 -9.96 13.11 -7.11
CA GLN A 119 -11.31 13.36 -6.61
C GLN A 119 -11.34 13.69 -5.11
N ILE A 120 -10.43 13.13 -4.31
CA ILE A 120 -10.25 13.48 -2.90
C ILE A 120 -9.82 14.94 -2.79
N ASP A 121 -8.81 15.36 -3.57
CA ASP A 121 -8.33 16.74 -3.57
C ASP A 121 -9.46 17.72 -3.92
N LYS A 122 -10.21 17.44 -5.00
CA LYS A 122 -11.41 18.22 -5.37
C LYS A 122 -12.45 18.29 -4.25
N GLN A 123 -12.68 17.18 -3.56
CA GLN A 123 -13.67 17.13 -2.49
C GLN A 123 -13.22 17.92 -1.25
N LEU A 124 -11.93 17.94 -0.94
CA LEU A 124 -11.36 18.78 0.12
C LEU A 124 -11.58 20.26 -0.20
N THR A 125 -11.29 20.70 -1.42
CA THR A 125 -11.56 22.07 -1.88
C THR A 125 -13.06 22.41 -1.80
N ASN A 126 -13.92 21.54 -2.33
CA ASN A 126 -15.38 21.77 -2.35
C ASN A 126 -16.00 21.84 -0.94
N CYS A 127 -15.37 21.21 0.05
CA CYS A 127 -15.81 21.23 1.44
C CYS A 127 -15.10 22.28 2.29
N GLU A 128 -14.25 23.12 1.69
CA GLU A 128 -13.44 24.15 2.38
C GLU A 128 -12.51 23.57 3.46
N LEU A 129 -12.00 22.35 3.24
CA LEU A 129 -11.17 21.61 4.21
C LEU A 129 -9.66 21.70 3.92
N GLU A 130 -9.24 22.51 2.95
CA GLU A 130 -7.83 22.56 2.51
C GLU A 130 -6.90 23.02 3.64
N LEU A 131 -7.28 24.08 4.36
CA LEU A 131 -6.50 24.58 5.49
C LEU A 131 -6.45 23.56 6.63
N ASP A 132 -7.58 22.91 6.94
CA ASP A 132 -7.64 21.87 7.97
C ASP A 132 -6.71 20.69 7.61
N ALA A 133 -6.70 20.28 6.34
CA ALA A 133 -5.82 19.23 5.85
C ALA A 133 -4.34 19.64 5.95
N GLU A 134 -3.99 20.86 5.58
CA GLU A 134 -2.64 21.39 5.68
C GLU A 134 -2.15 21.44 7.14
N LEU A 135 -2.99 21.93 8.05
CA LEU A 135 -2.68 21.94 9.49
C LEU A 135 -2.44 20.54 10.03
N LEU A 136 -3.26 19.55 9.66
CA LEU A 136 -3.06 18.16 10.06
C LEU A 136 -1.72 17.60 9.58
N THR A 137 -1.22 18.01 8.40
CA THR A 137 0.10 17.54 7.92
C THR A 137 1.28 18.08 8.73
N THR A 138 1.07 19.08 9.60
CA THR A 138 2.10 19.55 10.52
C THR A 138 2.36 18.55 11.67
N ILE A 139 1.45 17.61 11.91
CA ILE A 139 1.62 16.55 12.90
C ILE A 139 2.67 15.55 12.40
N PRO A 140 3.75 15.26 13.16
CA PRO A 140 4.75 14.29 12.75
C PRO A 140 4.12 12.92 12.44
N GLY A 141 4.39 12.39 11.25
CA GLY A 141 3.86 11.11 10.79
C GLY A 141 2.51 11.21 10.04
N VAL A 142 1.87 12.38 10.00
CA VAL A 142 0.64 12.61 9.22
C VAL A 142 0.99 13.24 7.88
N GLY A 143 0.96 12.45 6.81
CA GLY A 143 1.07 12.97 5.44
C GLY A 143 -0.28 13.44 4.88
N LYS A 144 -0.28 13.97 3.65
CA LYS A 144 -1.49 14.43 2.95
C LYS A 144 -2.63 13.41 2.96
N GLU A 145 -2.32 12.15 2.66
CA GLU A 145 -3.31 11.06 2.69
C GLU A 145 -3.86 10.81 4.10
N GLY A 146 -3.01 10.84 5.11
CA GLY A 146 -3.42 10.70 6.51
C GLY A 146 -4.35 11.83 6.95
N ALA A 147 -4.02 13.07 6.59
CA ALA A 147 -4.85 14.24 6.87
C ALA A 147 -6.24 14.11 6.22
N ALA A 148 -6.29 13.74 4.94
CA ALA A 148 -7.55 13.49 4.23
C ALA A 148 -8.36 12.37 4.91
N TYR A 149 -7.72 11.30 5.35
CA TYR A 149 -8.40 10.17 6.02
C TYR A 149 -8.96 10.56 7.38
N ILE A 150 -8.22 11.36 8.16
CA ILE A 150 -8.71 11.91 9.43
C ILE A 150 -9.97 12.75 9.17
N LEU A 151 -9.90 13.73 8.26
CA LEU A 151 -11.03 14.59 7.91
C LEU A 151 -12.22 13.80 7.35
N ALA A 152 -11.98 12.73 6.61
CA ALA A 152 -13.04 11.87 6.09
C ALA A 152 -13.81 11.14 7.20
N GLU A 153 -13.10 10.72 8.26
CA GLU A 153 -13.71 9.96 9.35
C GLU A 153 -14.36 10.89 10.39
N ILE A 154 -13.66 11.92 10.85
CA ILE A 154 -14.15 12.81 11.91
C ILE A 154 -14.69 14.15 11.41
N GLY A 155 -14.36 14.61 10.21
CA GLY A 155 -14.69 15.96 9.76
C GLY A 155 -13.94 17.06 10.53
N ASN A 156 -14.36 18.31 10.36
CA ASN A 156 -13.73 19.47 11.01
C ASN A 156 -14.59 20.13 12.12
N ASN A 157 -15.85 19.72 12.28
CA ASN A 157 -16.68 20.20 13.38
C ASN A 157 -16.33 19.46 14.67
N MET A 158 -15.56 20.07 15.56
CA MET A 158 -15.17 19.44 16.82
C MET A 158 -16.24 19.46 17.92
N ASP A 159 -17.34 20.22 17.76
CA ASP A 159 -18.44 20.27 18.74
C ASP A 159 -19.16 18.92 18.90
N GLN A 160 -18.95 17.99 17.96
CA GLN A 160 -19.45 16.63 18.06
C GLN A 160 -18.75 15.81 19.17
N PHE A 161 -17.58 16.28 19.65
CA PHE A 161 -16.84 15.68 20.76
C PHE A 161 -16.79 16.67 21.92
N PRO A 162 -17.26 16.30 23.13
CA PRO A 162 -17.20 17.21 24.29
C PRO A 162 -15.78 17.66 24.65
N ASN A 163 -14.79 16.79 24.45
CA ASN A 163 -13.36 17.09 24.58
C ASN A 163 -12.52 16.06 23.82
N GLU A 164 -11.20 16.25 23.80
CA GLU A 164 -10.23 15.39 23.13
C GLU A 164 -10.23 13.94 23.63
N GLN A 165 -10.58 13.71 24.91
CA GLN A 165 -10.67 12.35 25.46
C GLN A 165 -11.82 11.56 24.84
N HIS A 166 -12.92 12.24 24.48
CA HIS A 166 -14.05 11.59 23.80
C HIS A 166 -13.69 11.22 22.37
N LEU A 167 -12.91 12.06 21.67
CA LEU A 167 -12.37 11.72 20.36
C LEU A 167 -11.41 10.53 20.46
N ALA A 168 -10.50 10.51 21.44
CA ALA A 168 -9.58 9.39 21.66
C ALA A 168 -10.33 8.09 21.99
N SER A 169 -11.40 8.17 22.80
CA SER A 169 -12.27 7.03 23.11
C SER A 169 -13.01 6.53 21.85
N TRP A 170 -13.58 7.44 21.05
CA TRP A 170 -14.24 7.11 19.79
C TRP A 170 -13.30 6.44 18.78
N ALA A 171 -12.05 6.91 18.71
CA ALA A 171 -11.01 6.33 17.86
C ALA A 171 -10.47 4.98 18.37
N GLY A 172 -10.91 4.51 19.55
CA GLY A 172 -10.43 3.27 20.17
C GLY A 172 -9.01 3.37 20.73
N MET A 173 -8.49 4.58 20.95
CA MET A 173 -7.15 4.85 21.46
C MET A 173 -7.11 4.97 23.00
N SER A 174 -8.27 5.12 23.64
CA SER A 174 -8.34 5.09 25.10
C SER A 174 -8.16 3.66 25.62
N PRO A 175 -7.31 3.42 26.64
CA PRO A 175 -7.22 2.12 27.29
C PRO A 175 -8.61 1.70 27.79
N GLY A 176 -8.93 0.41 27.65
CA GLY A 176 -10.21 -0.12 28.10
C GLY A 176 -10.41 0.09 29.60
N SER A 177 -11.67 0.27 30.02
CA SER A 177 -12.02 0.30 31.44
C SER A 177 -11.78 -1.10 32.03
N ASN A 178 -10.61 -1.31 32.62
CA ASN A 178 -10.25 -2.56 33.29
C ASN A 178 -11.04 -2.69 34.59
N GLU A 179 -12.26 -3.19 34.51
CA GLU A 179 -13.09 -3.48 35.68
C GLU A 179 -13.17 -4.98 35.92
N SER A 180 -12.78 -5.42 37.12
CA SER A 180 -12.93 -6.81 37.57
C SER A 180 -13.68 -6.81 38.88
N ALA A 181 -14.79 -7.56 38.93
CA ALA A 181 -15.64 -7.72 40.12
C ALA A 181 -16.04 -6.37 40.78
N GLY A 182 -16.47 -5.38 39.99
CA GLY A 182 -16.93 -4.08 40.49
C GLY A 182 -15.81 -3.12 40.92
N LYS A 183 -14.53 -3.49 40.70
CA LYS A 183 -13.38 -2.61 40.98
C LYS A 183 -12.72 -2.18 39.68
N LYS A 184 -12.73 -0.87 39.44
CA LYS A 184 -11.91 -0.23 38.41
C LYS A 184 -10.44 -0.36 38.80
N LYS A 185 -9.65 -1.06 37.98
CA LYS A 185 -8.20 -1.04 38.07
C LYS A 185 -7.73 0.34 37.57
N ALA A 186 -6.87 1.00 38.34
CA ALA A 186 -6.26 2.26 37.92
C ALA A 186 -5.47 2.04 36.61
N PRO A 187 -5.39 3.06 35.73
CA PRO A 187 -4.52 2.97 34.56
C PRO A 187 -3.06 2.83 35.04
N GLU A 188 -2.32 1.89 34.43
CA GLU A 188 -0.84 1.84 34.51
C GLU A 188 -0.22 3.03 33.77
#